data_AF-A0A7J9BKW7-F1
#
_entry.id   AF-A0A7J9BKW7-F1
#
_cell.length_a   1.000
_cell.length_b   1.000
_cell.length_c   1.000
_cell.angle_alpha   90.00
_cell.angle_beta   90.00
_cell.angle_gamma   90.00
#
_symmetry.space_group_name_H-M   'P 1'
#
loop_
_entity.id
_entity.type
_entity.pdbx_description
1 polymer ?
#
loop_
_entity_poly.entity_id
_entity_poly.type
_entity_poly.pdbx_seq_one_letter_code
_entity_poly.pdbx_strand_id
1 'polypeptide(L)' 'MDNITTLQQRLAYVKVCFEISVVFELPRFINVELHDGSFVSIIVEVLWLPMRCLQCQSFSHFGKHYSKKNEVKV' A
#
# COMPACT_ATOMS: atom_id res chain seq x y z
N MET A 1 15.76 7.02 8.90
CA MET A 1 14.94 6.58 10.04
C MET A 1 13.97 7.70 10.32
N ASP A 2 12.69 7.44 10.59
CA ASP A 2 11.74 8.50 10.93
C ASP A 2 12.07 9.10 12.31
N ASN A 3 11.63 10.33 12.55
CA ASN A 3 12.04 11.12 13.71
C ASN A 3 11.64 10.44 15.03
N ILE A 4 10.49 9.77 15.04
CA ILE A 4 9.90 9.16 16.23
C ILE A 4 10.68 7.91 16.66
N THR A 5 11.15 7.10 15.69
CA THR A 5 12.06 5.97 15.93
C THR A 5 13.44 6.45 16.40
N THR A 6 13.92 7.57 15.84
CA THR A 6 15.21 8.18 16.25
C THR A 6 15.15 8.68 17.69
N LEU A 7 14.00 9.20 18.12
CA LEU A 7 13.75 9.66 19.48
C LEU A 7 13.40 8.53 20.47
N GLN A 8 13.43 7.26 20.04
CA GLN A 8 13.01 6.08 20.84
C GLN A 8 11.58 6.18 21.42
N GLN A 9 10.76 7.08 20.90
CA GLN A 9 9.36 7.25 21.34
C GLN A 9 8.45 6.12 20.83
N ARG A 10 8.94 5.32 19.87
CA ARG A 10 8.29 4.10 19.37
C ARG A 10 9.34 2.96 19.36
N LEU A 11 9.14 1.95 20.20
CA LEU A 11 10.15 0.90 20.49
C LEU A 11 10.33 -0.15 19.38
N ALA A 12 9.43 -0.24 18.39
CA ALA A 12 9.55 -1.15 17.27
C ALA A 12 8.83 -0.62 16.03
N TYR A 13 9.48 -0.75 14.87
CA TYR A 13 8.93 -0.45 13.55
C TYR A 13 9.29 -1.58 12.58
N VAL A 14 8.34 -2.01 11.76
CA VAL A 14 8.54 -3.00 10.70
C VAL A 14 8.11 -2.40 9.36
N LYS A 15 8.91 -2.61 8.32
CA LYS A 15 8.52 -2.34 6.93
C LYS A 15 7.98 -3.62 6.32
N VAL A 16 6.74 -3.59 5.86
CA VAL A 16 6.12 -4.72 5.17
C VAL A 16 5.79 -4.28 3.74
N CYS A 17 6.21 -5.08 2.76
CA CYS A 17 5.77 -4.95 1.38
C CYS A 17 4.66 -5.97 1.14
N PHE A 18 3.59 -5.56 0.50
CA PHE A 18 2.50 -6.45 0.11
C PHE A 18 2.03 -6.06 -1.29
N GLU A 19 1.69 -7.07 -2.10
CA GLU A 19 1.09 -6.84 -3.40
C GLU A 19 -0.39 -6.48 -3.22
N ILE A 20 -0.81 -5.41 -3.88
CA ILE A 20 -2.20 -4.96 -3.87
C ILE A 20 -2.76 -4.98 -5.28
N SER A 21 -4.05 -5.32 -5.39
CA SER A 21 -4.80 -5.10 -6.62
C SER A 21 -4.94 -3.59 -6.89
N VAL A 22 -5.04 -3.20 -8.16
CA VAL A 22 -5.19 -1.78 -8.54
C VAL A 22 -6.53 -1.20 -8.09
N VAL A 23 -7.52 -2.07 -7.92
CA VAL A 23 -8.83 -1.71 -7.36
C VAL A 23 -8.88 -1.79 -5.83
N PHE A 24 -7.81 -2.27 -5.18
CA PHE A 24 -7.76 -2.42 -3.73
C PHE A 24 -7.76 -1.03 -3.07
N GLU A 25 -8.65 -0.85 -2.10
CA GLU A 25 -8.64 0.31 -1.23
C GLU A 25 -7.75 0.01 -0.03
N LEU A 26 -6.72 0.83 0.18
CA LEU A 26 -5.86 0.61 1.34
C LEU A 26 -6.65 0.83 2.63
N PRO A 27 -6.62 -0.14 3.56
CA PRO A 27 -7.29 0.00 4.83
C PRO A 27 -6.56 1.07 5.66
N ARG A 28 -7.31 1.92 6.37
CA ARG A 28 -6.74 2.91 7.31
C ARG A 28 -6.19 2.25 8.58
N PHE A 29 -6.70 1.06 8.89
CA PHE A 29 -6.36 0.29 10.09
C PHE A 29 -6.23 -1.18 9.74
N ILE A 30 -5.27 -1.88 10.36
CA ILE A 30 -5.14 -3.33 10.28
C ILE A 30 -5.25 -3.89 11.70
N ASN A 31 -6.08 -4.91 11.88
CA ASN A 31 -6.14 -5.66 13.14
C ASN A 31 -5.06 -6.73 13.13
N VAL A 32 -4.24 -6.75 14.17
CA VAL A 32 -3.17 -7.74 14.36
C VAL A 32 -3.50 -8.54 15.61
N GLU A 33 -3.52 -9.86 15.45
CA GLU A 33 -3.62 -10.79 16.59
C GLU A 33 -2.28 -10.86 17.30
N LEU A 34 -2.29 -10.67 18.61
CA LEU A 34 -1.15 -10.81 19.49
C LEU A 34 -1.01 -12.26 19.96
N HIS A 35 0.14 -12.61 20.54
CA HIS A 35 0.41 -13.97 21.01
C HIS A 35 -0.61 -14.47 22.06
N ASP A 36 -1.23 -13.55 22.79
CA ASP A 36 -2.22 -13.85 23.82
C ASP A 36 -3.65 -14.01 23.26
N GLY A 37 -3.80 -13.96 21.93
CA GLY A 37 -5.08 -14.05 21.22
C GLY A 37 -5.89 -12.76 21.22
N SER A 38 -5.38 -11.67 21.80
CA SER A 38 -6.03 -10.36 21.72
C SER A 38 -5.75 -9.67 20.38
N PHE A 39 -6.58 -8.72 19.98
CA PHE A 39 -6.40 -7.95 18.75
C PHE A 39 -6.06 -6.49 19.05
N VAL A 40 -5.09 -5.95 18.33
CA VAL A 40 -4.76 -4.52 18.34
C VAL A 40 -4.98 -3.92 16.95
N SER A 41 -5.57 -2.73 16.90
CA SER A 41 -5.76 -1.98 15.66
C SER A 41 -4.55 -1.05 15.44
N ILE A 42 -3.85 -1.24 14.32
CA ILE A 42 -2.67 -0.48 13.94
C ILE A 42 -3.03 0.50 12.82
N ILE A 43 -2.68 1.77 12.97
CA ILE A 43 -2.84 2.78 11.92
C ILE A 43 -1.87 2.47 10.77
N VAL A 44 -2.41 2.45 9.56
CA VAL A 44 -1.63 2.29 8.33
C VAL A 44 -1.28 3.67 7.79
N GLU A 45 0.01 3.98 7.75
CA GLU A 45 0.54 5.14 7.03
C GLU A 45 1.26 4.68 5.76
N VAL A 46 0.82 5.21 4.62
CA VAL A 46 1.40 4.89 3.31
C VAL A 46 2.15 6.09 2.80
N LEU A 47 3.49 6.00 2.86
CA LEU A 47 4.38 7.09 2.49
C LEU A 47 4.29 7.46 1.01
N TRP A 48 4.01 6.48 0.15
CA TRP A 48 3.87 6.70 -1.28
C TRP A 48 2.94 5.66 -1.90
N LEU A 49 1.88 6.12 -2.57
CA LEU A 49 0.98 5.30 -3.38
C LEU A 49 1.02 5.83 -4.82
N PRO A 50 1.38 5.01 -5.82
CA PRO A 50 1.37 5.45 -7.21
C PRO A 50 -0.06 5.77 -7.66
N MET A 51 -0.21 6.81 -8.49
CA MET A 51 -1.51 7.15 -9.08
C MET A 51 -2.02 6.00 -9.96
N ARG A 52 -3.29 5.64 -9.78
CA ARG A 52 -3.99 4.65 -10.63
C ARG A 52 -4.66 5.33 -11.82
N CYS A 53 -4.53 4.74 -13.01
CA CYS A 53 -5.35 5.12 -14.14
C CYS A 53 -6.74 4.47 -14.00
N LEU A 54 -7.80 5.27 -13.87
CA LEU A 54 -9.17 4.77 -13.72
C LEU A 54 -9.69 4.05 -14.97
N GLN A 55 -9.14 4.36 -16.15
CA GLN A 55 -9.52 3.73 -17.42
C GLN A 55 -8.86 2.36 -17.60
N CYS A 56 -7.55 2.27 -17.35
CA CYS A 56 -6.76 1.06 -17.60
C CYS A 56 -6.62 0.15 -16.39
N GLN A 57 -7.06 0.61 -15.21
CA GLN A 57 -6.87 -0.07 -13.92
C GLN A 57 -5.43 -0.56 -13.73
N SER A 58 -4.46 0.30 -14.04
CA SER A 58 -3.03 0.03 -13.84
C SER A 58 -2.31 1.21 -13.22
N PHE A 59 -1.26 0.91 -12.45
CA PHE A 59 -0.29 1.89 -11.96
C PHE A 59 0.81 1.98 -13.01
N SER A 60 0.96 3.11 -13.72
CA SER A 60 2.14 3.43 -14.56
C SER A 60 1.96 4.64 -15.50
N HIS A 61 0.73 5.17 -15.69
CA HIS A 61 0.52 6.26 -16.64
C HIS A 61 -0.59 7.24 -16.23
N PHE A 62 -0.41 8.50 -16.62
CA PHE A 62 -1.48 9.48 -16.68
C PHE A 62 -2.34 9.20 -17.92
N GLY A 63 -3.67 9.28 -17.78
CA GLY A 63 -4.68 8.89 -18.78
C GLY A 63 -4.66 9.63 -20.13
N LYS A 64 -3.53 10.24 -20.54
CA LYS A 64 -3.33 10.88 -21.84
C LYS A 64 -2.31 10.17 -22.75
N HIS A 65 -1.53 9.20 -22.25
CA HIS A 65 -0.68 8.34 -23.08
C HIS A 65 -1.31 6.95 -23.26
N TYR A 66 -2.50 6.91 -23.87
CA TYR A 66 -3.13 5.66 -24.27
C TYR A 66 -2.61 5.26 -25.65
N SER A 67 -1.46 4.58 -25.72
CA SER A 67 -1.12 3.78 -26.89
C SER A 67 -1.71 2.40 -26.66
N LYS A 68 -2.76 2.03 -27.41
CA LYS A 68 -3.32 0.67 -27.42
C LYS A 68 -2.17 -0.34 -27.50
N LYS A 69 -1.86 -1.05 -26.42
CA LYS A 69 -1.09 -2.29 -26.53
C LYS A 69 -2.05 -3.32 -27.10
N ASN A 70 -1.87 -3.64 -28.37
CA ASN A 70 -2.56 -4.75 -29.01
C ASN A 70 -2.36 -6.00 -28.14
N GLU A 71 -3.46 -6.63 -27.77
CA GLU A 71 -3.48 -7.92 -27.11
C GLU A 71 -2.70 -8.91 -27.99
N VAL A 72 -1.53 -9.33 -27.54
CA VAL A 72 -0.91 -10.54 -28.08
C VAL A 72 -1.69 -11.70 -27.47
N LYS A 73 -2.64 -12.22 -28.25
CA LYS A 73 -3.26 -13.51 -27.99
C LYS A 73 -2.16 -14.58 -28.03
N VAL A 74 -1.99 -15.29 -26.91
CA VAL A 74 -1.29 -16.58 -26.87
C VAL A 74 -2.30 -17.67 -27.23
#